data_AF-A0A2A4U131-F1
#
_entry.id   AF-A0A2A4U131-F1
#
_cell.length_a   1.000
_cell.length_b   1.000
_cell.length_c   1.000
_cell.angle_alpha   90.00
_cell.angle_beta   90.00
_cell.angle_gamma   90.00
#
_symmetry.space_group_name_H-M   'P 1'
#
loop_
_entity.id
_entity.type
_entity.pdbx_description
1 polymer ?
#
loop_
_entity_poly.entity_id
_entity_poly.type
_entity_poly.pdbx_seq_one_letter_code
_entity_poly.pdbx_strand_id
1 'polypeptide(L)'
;MFKFFQNLINKNKNSTEIKITAQLVFKDNNSPSRELLKEATALKDAKKIDLACEKLKEAYKVKGAEDLMIKELLRLPMYLQIAKKNDEGWQLLNDMNIKYLDAHSQAVIANQRRIFLQKEHKYTHALTFSIWSICKEIELCRHNIKESFVRIDQNALRNKKYNFSSMRPNSKTIYGHTPKGNPITNSTCMMLTERIEIDSSINGVRNQISSLLKKAKLEENIEFLSISISEYLRSTENYDLESIHKILNSVATTETI
;
A
#
# COMPACT_ATOMS: atom_id res chain seq x y z
N MET A 1 1.07 -40.29 -34.26
CA MET A 1 0.82 -38.84 -34.02
C MET A 1 2.01 -37.98 -34.48
N PHE A 2 2.63 -38.29 -35.63
CA PHE A 2 3.84 -37.61 -36.15
C PHE A 2 3.82 -37.42 -37.70
N LYS A 3 2.66 -37.62 -38.34
CA LYS A 3 2.46 -37.41 -39.80
C LYS A 3 1.50 -36.27 -40.14
N PHE A 4 0.98 -35.55 -39.14
CA PHE A 4 0.07 -34.42 -39.37
C PHE A 4 0.81 -33.08 -39.55
N PHE A 5 2.02 -32.94 -39.00
CA PHE A 5 2.80 -31.69 -39.06
C PHE A 5 3.64 -31.51 -40.34
N GLN A 6 3.99 -32.58 -41.07
CA GLN A 6 4.77 -32.45 -42.31
C GLN A 6 3.97 -31.89 -43.49
N ASN A 7 2.64 -32.02 -43.49
CA ASN A 7 1.79 -31.51 -44.57
C ASN A 7 1.43 -30.02 -44.46
N LEU A 8 1.74 -29.37 -43.33
CA LEU A 8 1.50 -27.93 -43.15
C LEU A 8 2.69 -27.06 -43.60
N ILE A 9 3.88 -27.64 -43.79
CA ILE A 9 5.10 -26.89 -44.13
C ILE A 9 5.30 -26.77 -45.67
N ASN A 10 4.63 -27.60 -46.48
CA ASN A 10 4.86 -27.64 -47.93
C ASN A 10 3.79 -26.95 -48.81
N LYS A 11 2.85 -26.20 -48.21
CA LYS A 11 1.89 -25.37 -48.97
C LYS A 11 1.77 -23.98 -48.35
N ASN A 12 2.80 -23.16 -48.56
CA ASN A 12 2.67 -21.72 -48.86
C ASN A 12 4.05 -21.10 -48.99
N LYS A 13 4.64 -21.24 -50.19
CA LYS A 13 5.47 -20.17 -50.74
C LYS A 13 4.52 -19.02 -51.06
N ASN A 14 4.43 -18.05 -50.16
CA ASN A 14 4.24 -16.65 -50.51
C ASN A 14 4.57 -15.78 -49.30
N SER A 15 5.41 -14.80 -49.59
CA SER A 15 5.94 -13.77 -48.72
C SER A 15 4.88 -13.10 -47.85
N THR A 16 5.09 -13.14 -46.54
CA THR A 16 4.69 -12.03 -45.67
C THR A 16 5.70 -12.03 -44.54
N GLU A 17 6.51 -10.97 -44.47
CA GLU A 17 7.35 -10.66 -43.32
C GLU A 17 6.43 -10.48 -42.11
N ILE A 18 6.13 -11.57 -41.43
CA ILE A 18 5.63 -11.51 -40.07
C ILE A 18 6.86 -11.11 -39.25
N LYS A 19 6.99 -9.80 -39.00
CA LYS A 19 7.76 -9.29 -37.87
C LYS A 19 7.16 -9.90 -36.61
N ILE A 20 7.61 -11.10 -36.29
CA ILE A 20 7.51 -11.66 -34.95
C ILE A 20 8.45 -10.79 -34.15
N THR A 21 7.92 -9.67 -33.65
CA THR A 21 8.49 -8.99 -32.50
C THR A 21 8.39 -10.01 -31.39
N ALA A 22 9.39 -10.88 -31.29
CA ALA A 22 9.65 -11.65 -30.11
C ALA A 22 9.87 -10.61 -29.02
N GLN A 23 8.77 -10.22 -28.37
CA GLN A 23 8.83 -9.79 -26.98
C GLN A 23 9.54 -10.95 -26.29
N LEU A 24 10.83 -10.76 -26.08
CA LEU A 24 11.59 -11.40 -25.03
C LEU A 24 10.84 -11.07 -23.74
N VAL A 25 9.79 -11.86 -23.48
CA VAL A 25 9.31 -12.10 -22.14
C VAL A 25 10.51 -12.77 -21.49
N PHE A 26 11.34 -11.96 -20.84
CA PHE A 26 12.18 -12.45 -19.78
C PHE A 26 11.22 -13.21 -18.86
N LYS A 27 11.19 -14.55 -18.97
CA LYS A 27 10.78 -15.41 -17.89
C LYS A 27 11.81 -15.15 -16.80
N ASP A 28 11.58 -14.09 -16.03
CA ASP A 28 12.41 -13.82 -14.88
C ASP A 28 12.28 -15.03 -13.96
N ASN A 29 13.46 -15.57 -13.64
CA ASN A 29 13.67 -16.73 -12.80
C ASN A 29 12.71 -16.65 -11.60
N ASN A 30 11.77 -17.59 -11.46
CA ASN A 30 11.03 -17.72 -10.21
C ASN A 30 12.09 -17.94 -9.12
N SER A 31 12.32 -16.95 -8.27
CA SER A 31 13.18 -17.15 -7.12
C SER A 31 12.60 -18.30 -6.29
N PRO A 32 13.45 -19.14 -5.66
CA PRO A 32 12.97 -20.23 -4.80
C PRO A 32 11.92 -19.74 -3.79
N SER A 33 12.10 -18.52 -3.27
CA SER A 33 11.11 -17.86 -2.41
C SER A 33 9.72 -17.73 -3.06
N ARG A 34 9.63 -17.24 -4.31
CA ARG A 34 8.37 -17.08 -5.03
C ARG A 34 7.68 -18.40 -5.36
N GLU A 35 8.43 -19.49 -5.54
CA GLU A 35 7.86 -20.83 -5.71
C GLU A 35 7.22 -21.33 -4.41
N LEU A 36 7.94 -21.20 -3.30
CA LEU A 36 7.41 -21.54 -1.97
C LEU A 36 6.18 -20.69 -1.60
N LEU A 37 6.13 -19.43 -2.03
CA LEU A 37 4.92 -18.60 -1.88
C LEU A 37 3.71 -19.15 -2.65
N LYS A 38 3.90 -19.76 -3.82
CA LYS A 38 2.82 -20.40 -4.60
C LYS A 38 2.36 -21.67 -3.91
N GLU A 39 3.31 -22.49 -3.44
CA GLU A 39 3.02 -23.71 -2.66
C GLU A 39 2.23 -23.39 -1.38
N ALA A 40 2.63 -22.35 -0.64
CA ALA A 40 1.91 -21.89 0.54
C ALA A 40 0.46 -21.49 0.22
N THR A 41 0.20 -20.86 -0.94
CA THR A 41 -1.17 -20.54 -1.38
C THR A 41 -1.95 -21.81 -1.64
N ALA A 42 -1.39 -22.76 -2.39
CA ALA A 42 -2.05 -24.03 -2.69
C ALA A 42 -2.37 -24.84 -1.40
N LEU A 43 -1.46 -24.84 -0.43
CA LEU A 43 -1.68 -25.47 0.88
C LEU A 43 -2.81 -24.79 1.66
N LYS A 44 -2.86 -23.45 1.65
CA LYS A 44 -3.96 -22.70 2.29
C LYS A 44 -5.30 -23.05 1.63
N ASP A 45 -5.37 -23.06 0.31
CA ASP A 45 -6.59 -23.33 -0.44
C ASP A 45 -7.05 -24.79 -0.23
N ALA A 46 -6.12 -25.72 -0.03
CA ALA A 46 -6.36 -27.09 0.41
C ALA A 46 -6.70 -27.23 1.91
N LYS A 47 -6.91 -26.11 2.63
CA LYS A 47 -7.19 -26.04 4.08
C LYS A 47 -6.09 -26.65 4.98
N LYS A 48 -4.88 -26.84 4.46
CA LYS A 48 -3.70 -27.30 5.21
C LYS A 48 -2.95 -26.09 5.78
N ILE A 49 -3.62 -25.35 6.67
CA ILE A 49 -3.17 -24.01 7.09
C ILE A 49 -1.82 -24.06 7.82
N ASP A 50 -1.60 -25.02 8.72
CA ASP A 50 -0.31 -25.13 9.43
C ASP A 50 0.86 -25.38 8.47
N LEU A 51 0.68 -26.26 7.49
CA LEU A 51 1.68 -26.50 6.46
C LEU A 51 1.90 -25.26 5.60
N ALA A 52 0.84 -24.50 5.30
CA ALA A 52 0.97 -23.22 4.59
C ALA A 52 1.79 -22.20 5.39
N CYS A 53 1.62 -22.11 6.71
CA CYS A 53 2.42 -21.25 7.59
C CYS A 53 3.89 -21.65 7.57
N GLU A 54 4.21 -22.94 7.72
CA GLU A 54 5.60 -23.42 7.65
C GLU A 54 6.22 -23.14 6.29
N LYS A 55 5.44 -23.24 5.21
CA LYS A 55 5.90 -22.92 3.86
C LYS A 55 6.20 -21.45 3.64
N LEU A 56 5.44 -20.55 4.25
CA LEU A 56 5.77 -19.13 4.26
C LEU A 56 7.04 -18.84 5.07
N LYS A 57 7.21 -19.49 6.24
CA LYS A 57 8.44 -19.37 7.04
C LYS A 57 9.67 -19.84 6.26
N GLU A 58 9.54 -20.90 5.47
CA GLU A 58 10.58 -21.39 4.56
C GLU A 58 10.86 -20.36 3.45
N ALA A 59 9.82 -19.86 2.80
CA ALA A 59 9.93 -18.87 1.72
C ALA A 59 10.71 -17.61 2.14
N TYR A 60 10.60 -17.19 3.40
CA TYR A 60 11.26 -15.98 3.91
C TYR A 60 12.72 -16.19 4.30
N LYS A 61 13.25 -17.42 4.20
CA LYS A 61 14.63 -17.77 4.56
C LYS A 61 15.49 -18.17 3.36
N VAL A 62 14.88 -18.46 2.22
CA VAL A 62 15.60 -18.91 1.01
C VAL A 62 16.01 -17.73 0.12
N LYS A 63 16.87 -17.99 -0.87
CA LYS A 63 17.33 -16.99 -1.84
C LYS A 63 16.17 -16.28 -2.54
N GLY A 64 16.27 -14.95 -2.67
CA GLY A 64 15.25 -14.09 -3.26
C GLY A 64 14.13 -13.72 -2.30
N ALA A 65 14.29 -14.01 -1.00
CA ALA A 65 13.40 -13.52 0.06
C ALA A 65 13.57 -12.02 0.30
N GLU A 66 14.77 -11.50 0.04
CA GLU A 66 15.14 -10.08 0.12
C GLU A 66 14.35 -9.20 -0.86
N ASP A 67 13.87 -9.76 -1.97
CA ASP A 67 13.09 -9.07 -3.00
C ASP A 67 11.57 -9.16 -2.76
N LEU A 68 11.14 -9.76 -1.64
CA LEU A 68 9.72 -9.88 -1.33
C LEU A 68 9.13 -8.53 -0.92
N MET A 69 7.96 -8.24 -1.48
CA MET A 69 7.19 -7.08 -1.08
C MET A 69 6.57 -7.28 0.31
N ILE A 70 6.33 -6.18 1.03
CA ILE A 70 5.63 -6.19 2.32
C ILE A 70 4.31 -6.98 2.27
N LYS A 71 3.53 -6.83 1.18
CA LYS A 71 2.27 -7.56 0.98
C LYS A 71 2.46 -9.08 0.92
N GLU A 72 3.60 -9.54 0.42
CA GLU A 72 3.94 -10.97 0.40
C GLU A 72 4.30 -11.44 1.80
N LEU A 73 5.09 -10.66 2.54
CA LEU A 73 5.48 -10.96 3.93
C LEU A 73 4.27 -11.00 4.89
N LEU A 74 3.30 -10.10 4.70
CA LEU A 74 2.07 -10.01 5.50
C LEU A 74 1.13 -11.22 5.37
N ARG A 75 1.41 -12.16 4.47
CA ARG A 75 0.63 -13.41 4.38
C ARG A 75 0.74 -14.26 5.63
N LEU A 76 1.94 -14.35 6.21
CA LEU A 76 2.21 -15.21 7.36
C LEU A 76 1.37 -14.85 8.60
N PRO A 77 1.36 -13.59 9.09
CA PRO A 77 0.53 -13.24 10.24
C PRO A 77 -0.96 -13.52 9.99
N MET A 78 -1.43 -13.34 8.75
CA MET A 78 -2.82 -13.64 8.40
C MET A 78 -3.13 -15.14 8.34
N TYR A 79 -2.17 -15.98 7.93
CA TYR A 79 -2.35 -17.43 7.91
C TYR A 79 -2.30 -17.99 9.33
N LEU A 80 -1.43 -17.46 10.19
CA LEU A 80 -1.38 -17.78 11.61
C LEU A 80 -2.71 -17.46 12.30
N GLN A 81 -3.35 -16.34 11.94
CA GLN A 81 -4.69 -16.03 12.45
C GLN A 81 -5.73 -17.09 12.05
N ILE A 82 -5.69 -17.57 10.80
CA ILE A 82 -6.60 -18.63 10.33
C ILE A 82 -6.32 -19.95 11.08
N ALA A 83 -5.05 -20.22 11.40
CA ALA A 83 -4.62 -21.35 12.22
C ALA A 83 -4.91 -21.18 13.72
N LYS A 84 -5.58 -20.10 14.14
CA LYS A 84 -5.82 -19.74 15.55
C LYS A 84 -4.55 -19.52 16.38
N LYS A 85 -3.44 -19.17 15.73
CA LYS A 85 -2.17 -18.76 16.35
C LYS A 85 -2.08 -17.24 16.41
N ASN A 86 -3.06 -16.64 17.08
CA ASN A 86 -3.29 -15.19 17.01
C ASN A 86 -2.15 -14.39 17.63
N ASP A 87 -1.61 -14.83 18.77
CA ASP A 87 -0.51 -14.12 19.44
C ASP A 87 0.76 -14.10 18.59
N GLU A 88 1.11 -15.22 17.95
CA GLU A 88 2.24 -15.31 17.01
C GLU A 88 2.01 -14.39 15.80
N GLY A 89 0.81 -14.41 15.21
CA GLY A 89 0.46 -13.55 14.10
C GLY A 89 0.49 -12.06 14.45
N TRP A 90 0.03 -11.69 15.66
CA TRP A 90 0.06 -10.32 16.14
C TRP A 90 1.49 -9.85 16.44
N GLN A 91 2.31 -10.69 17.05
CA GLN A 91 3.72 -10.38 17.32
C GLN A 91 4.46 -10.09 16.02
N LEU A 92 4.27 -10.89 14.97
CA LEU A 92 4.88 -10.64 13.66
C LEU A 92 4.45 -9.30 13.05
N LEU A 93 3.18 -8.90 13.20
CA LEU A 93 2.72 -7.59 12.74
C LEU A 93 3.40 -6.44 13.52
N ASN A 94 3.63 -6.62 14.82
CA ASN A 94 4.34 -5.65 15.66
C ASN A 94 5.81 -5.54 15.23
N ASP A 95 6.48 -6.68 15.06
CA ASP A 95 7.88 -6.75 14.64
C ASP A 95 8.07 -6.12 13.25
N MET A 96 7.15 -6.39 12.31
CA MET A 96 7.16 -5.76 10.99
C MET A 96 7.00 -4.24 11.08
N ASN A 97 6.13 -3.74 11.96
CA ASN A 97 5.92 -2.29 12.13
C ASN A 97 7.17 -1.59 12.70
N ILE A 98 7.98 -2.29 13.51
CA ILE A 98 9.26 -1.81 14.02
C ILE A 98 10.35 -1.88 12.93
N LYS A 99 10.36 -2.94 12.14
CA LYS A 99 11.37 -3.17 11.08
C LYS A 99 11.20 -2.22 9.90
N TYR A 100 9.97 -1.95 9.48
CA TYR A 100 9.68 -1.15 8.28
C TYR A 100 9.13 0.22 8.68
N LEU A 101 10.02 1.22 8.68
CA LEU A 101 9.72 2.57 9.18
C LEU A 101 9.25 3.56 8.10
N ASP A 102 9.32 3.19 6.82
CA ASP A 102 8.83 4.04 5.75
C ASP A 102 7.30 4.12 5.74
N ALA A 103 6.76 5.30 5.40
CA ALA A 103 5.33 5.58 5.45
C ALA A 103 4.49 4.61 4.60
N HIS A 104 5.02 4.17 3.44
CA HIS A 104 4.32 3.23 2.58
C HIS A 104 4.16 1.86 3.26
N SER A 105 5.24 1.29 3.79
CA SER A 105 5.18 0.02 4.51
C SER A 105 4.30 0.12 5.76
N GLN A 106 4.45 1.20 6.55
CA GLN A 106 3.64 1.40 7.76
C GLN A 106 2.14 1.53 7.45
N ALA A 107 1.75 2.20 6.37
CA ALA A 107 0.34 2.26 5.93
C ALA A 107 -0.21 0.86 5.62
N VAL A 108 0.54 0.06 4.85
CA VAL A 108 0.12 -1.31 4.48
C VAL A 108 0.02 -2.21 5.72
N ILE A 109 0.98 -2.12 6.64
CA ILE A 109 0.99 -2.88 7.90
C ILE A 109 -0.17 -2.44 8.80
N ALA A 110 -0.43 -1.13 8.93
CA ALA A 110 -1.54 -0.59 9.71
C ALA A 110 -2.90 -1.12 9.23
N ASN A 111 -3.15 -1.06 7.91
CA ASN A 111 -4.34 -1.64 7.33
C ASN A 111 -4.46 -3.15 7.61
N GLN A 112 -3.35 -3.89 7.58
CA GLN A 112 -3.37 -5.32 7.88
C GLN A 112 -3.68 -5.59 9.36
N ARG A 113 -3.14 -4.79 10.30
CA ARG A 113 -3.47 -4.85 11.73
C ARG A 113 -4.94 -4.54 11.99
N ARG A 114 -5.52 -3.55 11.29
CA ARG A 114 -6.97 -3.29 11.32
C ARG A 114 -7.77 -4.53 10.92
N ILE A 115 -7.45 -5.15 9.78
CA ILE A 115 -8.16 -6.35 9.29
C ILE A 115 -8.01 -7.52 10.28
N PHE A 116 -6.81 -7.69 10.84
CA PHE A 116 -6.53 -8.71 11.85
C PHE A 116 -7.47 -8.54 13.05
N LEU A 117 -7.53 -7.35 13.64
CA LEU A 117 -8.37 -7.05 14.81
C LEU A 117 -9.87 -7.12 14.50
N GLN A 118 -10.30 -6.74 13.29
CA GLN A 118 -11.70 -6.90 12.86
C GLN A 118 -12.14 -8.36 12.87
N LYS A 119 -11.27 -9.28 12.42
CA LYS A 119 -11.54 -10.73 12.45
C LYS A 119 -11.60 -11.30 13.86
N GLU A 120 -10.99 -10.62 14.84
CA GLU A 120 -11.10 -10.96 16.26
C GLU A 120 -12.23 -10.20 16.97
N HIS A 121 -13.05 -9.44 16.25
CA HIS A 121 -14.10 -8.58 16.81
C HIS A 121 -13.60 -7.50 17.79
N LYS A 122 -12.31 -7.15 17.75
CA LYS A 122 -11.69 -6.07 18.55
C LYS A 122 -11.85 -4.73 17.85
N TYR A 123 -13.09 -4.28 17.66
CA TYR A 123 -13.41 -3.15 16.77
C TYR A 123 -12.84 -1.80 17.22
N THR A 124 -12.79 -1.51 18.52
CA THR A 124 -12.18 -0.27 19.04
C THR A 124 -10.69 -0.20 18.73
N HIS A 125 -9.97 -1.31 18.88
CA HIS A 125 -8.55 -1.38 18.50
C HIS A 125 -8.38 -1.32 16.96
N ALA A 126 -9.28 -1.95 16.21
CA ALA A 126 -9.26 -1.86 14.75
C ALA A 126 -9.48 -0.43 14.26
N LEU A 127 -10.30 0.37 14.95
CA LEU A 127 -10.51 1.78 14.67
C LEU A 127 -9.20 2.58 14.78
N THR A 128 -8.41 2.36 15.83
CA THR A 128 -7.07 2.96 15.97
C THR A 128 -6.21 2.70 14.73
N PHE A 129 -6.14 1.45 14.27
CA PHE A 129 -5.33 1.11 13.09
C PHE A 129 -5.95 1.55 11.76
N SER A 130 -7.26 1.80 11.72
CA SER A 130 -7.89 2.46 10.58
C SER A 130 -7.42 3.91 10.47
N ILE A 131 -7.42 4.65 11.57
CA ILE A 131 -6.96 6.04 11.61
C ILE A 131 -5.45 6.11 11.36
N TRP A 132 -4.67 5.20 11.95
CA TRP A 132 -3.23 5.13 11.72
C TRP A 132 -2.88 4.87 10.26
N SER A 133 -3.66 4.04 9.56
CA SER A 133 -3.50 3.84 8.11
C SER A 133 -3.69 5.15 7.35
N ILE A 134 -4.71 5.95 7.67
CA ILE A 134 -4.95 7.26 7.05
C ILE A 134 -3.75 8.19 7.28
N CYS A 135 -3.27 8.26 8.52
CA CYS A 135 -2.12 9.06 8.89
C CYS A 135 -0.90 8.74 7.99
N LYS A 136 -0.58 7.44 7.83
CA LYS A 136 0.57 7.01 7.03
C LYS A 136 0.37 7.17 5.54
N GLU A 137 -0.86 7.07 5.04
CA GLU A 137 -1.18 7.40 3.64
C GLU A 137 -1.01 8.89 3.35
N ILE A 138 -1.43 9.77 4.27
CA ILE A 138 -1.23 11.23 4.12
C ILE A 138 0.25 11.59 4.19
N GLU A 139 1.01 11.02 5.13
CA GLU A 139 2.47 11.19 5.20
C GLU A 139 3.15 10.77 3.89
N LEU A 140 2.77 9.62 3.33
CA LEU A 140 3.28 9.15 2.05
C LEU A 140 2.95 10.13 0.91
N CYS A 141 1.71 10.63 0.85
CA CYS A 141 1.32 11.60 -0.16
C CYS A 141 2.14 12.90 -0.06
N ARG A 142 2.32 13.43 1.16
CA ARG A 142 3.13 14.62 1.42
C ARG A 142 4.59 14.40 1.04
N HIS A 143 5.16 13.25 1.41
CA HIS A 143 6.53 12.89 1.03
C HIS A 143 6.70 12.85 -0.49
N ASN A 144 5.80 12.18 -1.20
CA ASN A 144 5.85 12.07 -2.66
C ASN A 144 5.70 13.42 -3.37
N ILE A 145 4.87 14.34 -2.84
CA ILE A 145 4.75 15.71 -3.34
C ILE A 145 6.08 16.46 -3.14
N LYS A 146 6.66 16.41 -1.93
CA LYS A 146 7.94 17.07 -1.62
C LYS A 146 9.06 16.56 -2.53
N GLU A 147 9.20 15.25 -2.70
CA GLU A 147 10.18 14.63 -3.61
C GLU A 147 9.95 15.04 -5.08
N SER A 148 8.69 15.14 -5.50
CA SER A 148 8.35 15.59 -6.85
C SER A 148 8.81 17.02 -7.09
N PHE A 149 8.63 17.92 -6.11
CA PHE A 149 9.11 19.30 -6.20
C PHE A 149 10.63 19.36 -6.33
N VAL A 150 11.36 18.58 -5.51
CA VAL A 150 12.82 18.50 -5.57
C VAL A 150 13.29 18.05 -6.96
N ARG A 151 12.67 17.00 -7.52
CA ARG A 151 13.02 16.50 -8.86
C ARG A 151 12.72 17.52 -9.96
N ILE A 152 11.58 18.20 -9.90
CA ILE A 152 11.20 19.24 -10.86
C ILE A 152 12.22 20.38 -10.82
N ASP A 153 12.58 20.86 -9.63
CA ASP A 153 13.56 21.93 -9.46
C ASP A 153 14.96 21.53 -9.94
N GLN A 154 15.41 20.31 -9.63
CA GLN A 154 16.69 19.78 -10.10
C GLN A 154 16.73 19.65 -11.62
N ASN A 155 15.63 19.20 -12.24
CA ASN A 155 15.52 19.10 -13.69
C ASN A 155 15.55 20.49 -14.35
N ALA A 156 14.86 21.48 -13.78
CA ALA A 156 14.91 22.86 -14.27
C ALA A 156 16.34 23.43 -14.24
N LEU A 157 17.09 23.19 -13.15
CA LEU A 157 18.50 23.57 -13.03
C LEU A 157 19.40 22.87 -14.06
N ARG A 158 19.23 21.55 -14.25
CA ARG A 158 19.99 20.78 -15.25
C ARG A 158 19.70 21.27 -16.67
N ASN A 159 18.44 21.52 -16.99
CA ASN A 159 18.05 22.01 -18.31
C ASN A 159 18.68 23.37 -18.62
N LYS A 160 18.70 24.28 -17.63
CA LYS A 160 19.41 25.56 -17.73
C LYS A 160 20.92 25.37 -17.89
N LYS A 161 21.53 24.46 -17.13
CA LYS A 161 22.99 24.23 -17.14
C LYS A 161 23.49 23.69 -18.48
N TYR A 162 22.75 22.78 -19.10
CA TYR A 162 23.19 22.08 -20.31
C TYR A 162 22.54 22.62 -21.58
N ASN A 163 21.85 23.77 -21.52
CA ASN A 163 21.08 24.32 -22.64
C ASN A 163 20.16 23.27 -23.29
N PHE A 164 19.53 22.40 -22.48
CA PHE A 164 18.37 21.64 -22.94
C PHE A 164 17.18 22.60 -23.02
N SER A 165 17.30 23.60 -23.90
CA SER A 165 16.19 24.38 -24.40
C SER A 165 15.27 23.41 -25.11
N SER A 166 14.05 23.27 -24.60
CA SER A 166 12.95 22.49 -25.19
C SER A 166 13.00 20.95 -25.13
N MET A 167 13.20 20.36 -23.95
CA MET A 167 12.19 19.37 -23.52
C MET A 167 11.10 20.11 -22.75
N ARG A 168 10.40 21.03 -23.44
CA ARG A 168 9.12 21.53 -22.93
C ARG A 168 8.25 20.29 -22.78
N PRO A 169 7.60 20.09 -21.62
CA PRO A 169 6.69 18.96 -21.49
C PRO A 169 5.68 19.03 -22.64
N ASN A 170 5.59 17.94 -23.41
CA ASN A 170 4.55 17.77 -24.43
C ASN A 170 3.13 17.81 -23.82
N SER A 171 2.99 17.81 -22.48
CA SER A 171 1.73 18.09 -21.81
C SER A 171 1.48 19.61 -21.75
N LYS A 172 0.41 20.04 -22.42
CA LYS A 172 -0.07 21.44 -22.42
C LYS A 172 -0.55 21.91 -21.05
N THR A 173 -0.77 21.00 -20.10
CA THR A 173 -1.43 21.32 -18.83
C THR A 173 -0.39 21.56 -17.73
N ILE A 174 -0.47 22.75 -17.13
CA ILE A 174 0.24 23.11 -15.91
C ILE A 174 -0.75 22.95 -14.75
N TYR A 175 -0.43 22.08 -13.80
CA TYR A 175 -1.26 21.79 -12.63
C TYR A 175 -0.91 22.67 -11.42
N GLY A 176 0.21 23.40 -11.49
CA GLY A 176 0.68 24.29 -10.43
C GLY A 176 2.15 24.65 -10.62
N HIS A 177 2.75 25.22 -9.58
CA HIS A 177 4.17 25.56 -9.56
C HIS A 177 4.81 25.06 -8.27
N THR A 178 6.08 24.66 -8.34
CA THR A 178 6.89 24.39 -7.15
C THR A 178 7.11 25.69 -6.37
N PRO A 179 7.57 25.63 -5.10
CA PRO A 179 7.93 26.84 -4.34
C PRO A 179 8.99 27.72 -5.02
N LYS A 180 9.80 27.17 -5.94
CA LYS A 180 10.78 27.92 -6.75
C LYS A 180 10.20 28.45 -8.08
N GLY A 181 8.90 28.33 -8.28
CA GLY A 181 8.20 28.82 -9.48
C GLY A 181 8.33 27.92 -10.70
N ASN A 182 8.82 26.68 -10.57
CA ASN A 182 8.94 25.77 -11.71
C ASN A 182 7.59 25.09 -12.01
N PRO A 183 7.17 24.97 -13.28
CA PRO A 183 5.86 24.43 -13.61
C PRO A 183 5.75 22.93 -13.29
N ILE A 184 4.64 22.53 -12.69
CA ILE A 184 4.27 21.15 -12.44
C ILE A 184 3.37 20.68 -13.58
N THR A 185 3.85 19.76 -14.40
CA THR A 185 3.11 19.28 -15.58
C THR A 185 2.70 17.82 -15.50
N ASN A 186 3.01 17.17 -14.37
CA ASN A 186 2.54 15.83 -14.01
C ASN A 186 1.34 15.96 -13.06
N SER A 187 0.21 15.36 -13.43
CA SER A 187 -1.02 15.36 -12.61
C SER A 187 -0.87 14.64 -11.27
N THR A 188 0.19 13.84 -11.06
CA THR A 188 0.43 13.07 -9.82
C THR A 188 0.41 13.97 -8.59
N CYS A 189 1.03 15.17 -8.63
CA CYS A 189 1.01 16.07 -7.48
C CYS A 189 -0.41 16.55 -7.16
N MET A 190 -1.22 16.86 -8.18
CA MET A 190 -2.61 17.26 -8.01
C MET A 190 -3.44 16.13 -7.40
N MET A 191 -3.32 14.91 -7.92
CA MET A 191 -4.02 13.73 -7.40
C MET A 191 -3.66 13.43 -5.94
N LEU A 192 -2.40 13.61 -5.56
CA LEU A 192 -1.95 13.42 -4.18
C LEU A 192 -2.48 14.52 -3.25
N THR A 193 -2.52 15.77 -3.71
CA THR A 193 -3.11 16.89 -2.96
C THR A 193 -4.61 16.68 -2.73
N GLU A 194 -5.35 16.36 -3.79
CA GLU A 194 -6.79 16.06 -3.70
C GLU A 194 -7.05 14.91 -2.73
N ARG A 195 -6.23 13.86 -2.77
CA ARG A 195 -6.33 12.75 -1.83
C ARG A 195 -6.13 13.20 -0.38
N ILE A 196 -5.11 14.02 -0.10
CA ILE A 196 -4.89 14.57 1.25
C ILE A 196 -6.12 15.39 1.69
N GLU A 197 -6.66 16.24 0.82
CA GLU A 197 -7.82 17.06 1.13
C GLU A 197 -9.06 16.21 1.46
N ILE A 198 -9.32 15.19 0.65
CA ILE A 198 -10.43 14.24 0.86
C ILE A 198 -10.22 13.44 2.15
N ASP A 199 -9.08 12.76 2.29
CA ASP A 199 -8.81 11.84 3.40
C ASP A 199 -8.67 12.57 4.75
N SER A 200 -8.25 13.84 4.74
CA SER A 200 -8.20 14.68 5.94
C SER A 200 -9.51 15.45 6.22
N SER A 201 -10.51 15.39 5.33
CA SER A 201 -11.79 16.08 5.55
C SER A 201 -12.67 15.36 6.58
N ILE A 202 -13.54 16.12 7.25
CA ILE A 202 -14.53 15.58 8.19
C ILE A 202 -15.34 14.47 7.50
N ASN A 203 -15.80 14.70 6.26
CA ASN A 203 -16.58 13.71 5.51
C ASN A 203 -15.73 12.49 5.11
N GLY A 204 -14.48 12.69 4.68
CA GLY A 204 -13.57 11.60 4.35
C GLY A 204 -13.29 10.71 5.55
N VAL A 205 -12.92 11.31 6.67
CA VAL A 205 -12.73 10.61 7.96
C VAL A 205 -14.01 9.88 8.35
N ARG A 206 -15.16 10.55 8.37
CA ARG A 206 -16.47 9.98 8.70
C ARG A 206 -16.75 8.71 7.90
N ASN A 207 -16.58 8.80 6.57
CA ASN A 207 -16.81 7.67 5.66
C ASN A 207 -15.90 6.48 5.97
N GLN A 208 -14.64 6.74 6.33
CA GLN A 208 -13.68 5.68 6.64
C GLN A 208 -13.92 5.01 8.00
N ILE A 209 -14.37 5.75 9.01
CA ILE A 209 -14.52 5.22 10.38
C ILE A 209 -15.93 4.69 10.69
N SER A 210 -16.97 5.15 9.98
CA SER A 210 -18.38 4.86 10.28
C SER A 210 -18.68 3.37 10.48
N SER A 211 -18.21 2.51 9.56
CA SER A 211 -18.46 1.07 9.65
C SER A 211 -17.85 0.43 10.91
N LEU A 212 -16.68 0.90 11.33
CA LEU A 212 -16.00 0.42 12.53
C LEU A 212 -16.65 0.94 13.81
N LEU A 213 -17.08 2.21 13.83
CA LEU A 213 -17.82 2.77 14.96
C LEU A 213 -19.13 2.01 15.20
N LYS A 214 -19.91 1.74 14.15
CA LYS A 214 -21.14 0.94 14.27
C LYS A 214 -20.88 -0.46 14.81
N LYS A 215 -19.78 -1.10 14.40
CA LYS A 215 -19.39 -2.42 14.92
C LYS A 215 -18.92 -2.35 16.37
N ALA A 216 -18.30 -1.25 16.76
CA ALA A 216 -17.85 -0.98 18.12
C ALA A 216 -18.96 -0.49 19.06
N LYS A 217 -20.17 -0.19 18.54
CA LYS A 217 -21.27 0.45 19.26
C LYS A 217 -20.88 1.84 19.80
N LEU A 218 -20.27 2.64 18.93
CA LEU A 218 -19.79 3.99 19.22
C LEU A 218 -20.25 4.99 18.14
N GLU A 219 -21.31 4.67 17.39
CA GLU A 219 -21.83 5.49 16.30
C GLU A 219 -22.29 6.88 16.73
N GLU A 220 -22.71 7.05 17.98
CA GLU A 220 -23.07 8.34 18.58
C GLU A 220 -21.90 9.32 18.60
N ASN A 221 -20.67 8.81 18.62
CA ASN A 221 -19.44 9.61 18.66
C ASN A 221 -18.90 9.97 17.28
N ILE A 222 -19.61 9.59 16.21
CA ILE A 222 -19.12 9.78 14.84
C ILE A 222 -18.85 11.24 14.51
N GLU A 223 -19.67 12.18 15.01
CA GLU A 223 -19.49 13.60 14.72
C GLU A 223 -18.22 14.14 15.37
N PHE A 224 -18.11 13.95 16.68
CA PHE A 224 -16.95 14.36 17.47
C PHE A 224 -15.66 13.77 16.91
N LEU A 225 -15.62 12.44 16.70
CA LEU A 225 -14.42 11.77 16.22
C LEU A 225 -14.04 12.23 14.81
N SER A 226 -15.01 12.42 13.91
CA SER A 226 -14.71 12.89 12.55
C SER A 226 -14.09 14.29 12.55
N ILE A 227 -14.56 15.17 13.43
CA ILE A 227 -13.99 16.52 13.60
C ILE A 227 -12.59 16.43 14.21
N SER A 228 -12.42 15.81 15.38
CA SER A 228 -11.14 15.77 16.09
C SER A 228 -10.04 15.08 15.29
N ILE A 229 -10.36 13.99 14.59
CA ILE A 229 -9.40 13.31 13.71
C ILE A 229 -9.09 14.20 12.49
N SER A 230 -10.08 14.84 11.88
CA SER A 230 -9.85 15.76 10.75
C SER A 230 -8.93 16.93 11.13
N GLU A 231 -9.15 17.52 12.31
CA GLU A 231 -8.30 18.57 12.87
C GLU A 231 -6.88 18.06 13.12
N TYR A 232 -6.73 16.88 13.72
CA TYR A 232 -5.43 16.25 13.94
C TYR A 232 -4.67 15.98 12.63
N LEU A 233 -5.36 15.44 11.62
CA LEU A 233 -4.75 15.16 10.31
C LEU A 233 -4.23 16.45 9.63
N ARG A 234 -4.85 17.60 9.91
CA ARG A 234 -4.50 18.89 9.32
C ARG A 234 -3.49 19.69 10.13
N SER A 235 -3.37 19.43 11.44
CA SER A 235 -2.53 20.23 12.34
C SER A 235 -1.06 19.81 12.39
N THR A 236 -0.72 18.58 11.98
CA THR A 236 0.65 18.08 12.00
C THR A 236 1.06 17.43 10.67
N GLU A 237 2.37 17.50 10.38
CA GLU A 237 3.00 16.78 9.27
C GLU A 237 3.40 15.34 9.63
N ASN A 238 3.68 15.09 10.91
CA ASN A 238 4.13 13.79 11.42
C ASN A 238 3.15 13.29 12.47
N TYR A 239 2.65 12.07 12.29
CA TYR A 239 1.66 11.48 13.16
C TYR A 239 2.28 10.48 14.13
N ASP A 240 1.71 10.42 15.31
CA ASP A 240 2.07 9.50 16.37
C ASP A 240 0.82 8.73 16.83
N LEU A 241 1.01 7.45 17.13
CA LEU A 241 -0.09 6.57 17.50
C LEU A 241 -0.73 6.97 18.84
N GLU A 242 0.05 7.59 19.73
CA GLU A 242 -0.39 8.01 21.06
C GLU A 242 -1.43 9.14 21.00
N SER A 243 -1.25 10.12 20.11
CA SER A 243 -2.25 11.15 19.84
C SER A 243 -3.57 10.57 19.34
N ILE A 244 -3.53 9.55 18.48
CA ILE A 244 -4.73 8.84 18.02
C ILE A 244 -5.42 8.14 19.21
N HIS A 245 -4.65 7.47 20.07
CA HIS A 245 -5.19 6.85 21.28
C HIS A 245 -5.86 7.88 22.20
N LYS A 246 -5.26 9.05 22.39
CA LYS A 246 -5.84 10.14 23.19
C LYS A 246 -7.18 10.62 22.63
N ILE A 247 -7.26 10.84 21.30
CA ILE A 247 -8.50 11.25 20.63
C ILE A 247 -9.60 10.18 20.78
N LEU A 248 -9.25 8.91 20.66
CA LEU A 248 -10.22 7.82 20.82
C LEU A 248 -10.66 7.64 22.27
N ASN A 249 -9.75 7.81 23.24
CA ASN A 249 -10.04 7.63 24.65
C ASN A 249 -10.83 8.80 25.26
N SER A 250 -10.77 10.01 24.68
CA SER A 250 -11.57 11.15 25.15
C SER A 250 -13.07 10.92 25.02
N VAL A 251 -13.47 9.96 24.18
CA VAL A 251 -14.87 9.52 24.03
C VAL A 251 -15.31 8.61 25.17
N ALA A 252 -14.42 7.72 25.63
CA ALA A 252 -14.72 6.75 26.69
C ALA A 252 -14.92 7.41 28.07
N THR A 253 -14.41 8.63 28.27
CA THR A 253 -14.53 9.38 29.54
C THR A 253 -15.84 10.16 29.69
N THR A 254 -16.71 10.17 28.68
CA THR A 254 -17.96 10.95 28.68
C THR A 254 -19.15 10.20 29.31
N GLU A 255 -18.99 8.93 29.70
CA GLU A 255 -20.05 8.09 30.31
C GLU A 255 -20.04 8.07 31.85
N THR A 256 -19.20 8.89 32.51
CA THR A 256 -19.14 8.99 33.98
C THR A 256 -19.29 10.43 34.47
N ILE A 257 -20.51 10.98 34.35
CA ILE A 257 -21.04 12.04 35.23
C ILE A 257 -22.54 11.78 35.46
#